data_AF-A0A7Y4ZKF6-F1
#
_entry.id   AF-A0A7Y4ZKF6-F1
#
_cell.length_a   1.000
_cell.length_b   1.000
_cell.length_c   1.000
_cell.angle_alpha   90.00
_cell.angle_beta   90.00
_cell.angle_gamma   90.00
#
_symmetry.space_group_name_H-M   'P 1'
#
loop_
_entity.id
_entity.type
_entity.pdbx_description
1 polymer ?
#
loop_
_entity_poly.entity_id
_entity_poly.type
_entity_poly.pdbx_seq_one_letter_code
_entity_poly.pdbx_strand_id
1 'polypeptide(L)'
;MSIRFTTVVRWAVFASFAGLVACSSDDPEKSGGAASSSGDASSSSGSSSSSSSSSSSSGGSSSSSSSSGGGKTNATCAAETSPLACYTCCQDVHKKGGPVHDAAMVGCFCDGAGAKCAGPCAASLCTNRVFGQGKACNDCLDANRPACRTVAANSATCKAEADCAPYVACVDACPTK
;
A
#
# COMPACT_ATOMS: atom_id res chain seq x y z
N MET A 1 5.81 -23.06 -50.27
CA MET A 1 4.96 -21.95 -49.76
C MET A 1 5.32 -21.74 -48.29
N SER A 2 5.76 -20.54 -47.91
CA SER A 2 6.05 -20.21 -46.51
C SER A 2 5.58 -18.77 -46.26
N ILE A 3 4.49 -18.63 -45.50
CA ILE A 3 3.87 -17.33 -45.21
C ILE A 3 4.53 -16.79 -43.94
N ARG A 4 5.32 -15.71 -44.06
CA ARG A 4 5.85 -14.99 -42.91
C ARG A 4 4.82 -13.96 -42.44
N PHE A 5 4.30 -14.13 -41.23
CA PHE A 5 3.49 -13.10 -40.57
C PHE A 5 4.40 -12.00 -40.03
N THR A 6 4.44 -10.86 -40.72
CA THR A 6 5.08 -9.63 -40.24
C THR A 6 4.10 -8.89 -39.32
N THR A 7 4.14 -9.18 -38.02
CA THR A 7 3.33 -8.44 -37.04
C THR A 7 3.86 -7.01 -36.91
N VAL A 8 3.15 -6.06 -37.51
CA VAL A 8 3.47 -4.63 -37.42
C VAL A 8 3.13 -4.13 -36.01
N VAL A 9 4.13 -4.02 -35.15
CA VAL A 9 4.00 -3.34 -33.85
C VAL A 9 3.84 -1.84 -34.11
N ARG A 10 2.59 -1.39 -34.21
CA ARG A 10 2.25 0.03 -34.27
C ARG A 10 2.47 0.66 -32.90
N TRP A 11 3.21 1.76 -32.90
CA TRP A 11 3.55 2.54 -31.72
C TRP A 11 2.31 3.14 -31.07
N ALA A 12 2.29 3.18 -29.73
CA ALA A 12 1.52 4.14 -28.96
C ALA A 12 2.50 5.03 -28.18
N VAL A 13 2.85 6.18 -28.77
CA VAL A 13 3.60 7.23 -28.07
C VAL A 13 2.65 7.88 -27.08
N PHE A 14 2.77 7.56 -25.79
CA PHE A 14 2.11 8.34 -24.74
C PHE A 14 2.90 9.62 -24.49
N ALA A 15 2.53 10.67 -25.23
CA ALA A 15 3.03 12.01 -25.02
C ALA A 15 2.23 12.71 -23.91
N SER A 16 2.94 13.56 -23.15
CA SER A 16 2.41 14.75 -22.48
C SER A 16 1.33 14.60 -21.41
N PHE A 17 1.76 14.51 -20.15
CA PHE A 17 1.12 15.27 -19.05
C PHE A 17 2.19 15.89 -18.14
N ALA A 18 2.93 16.87 -18.68
CA ALA A 18 3.68 17.83 -17.86
C ALA A 18 2.71 18.89 -17.29
N GLY A 19 1.82 18.46 -16.40
CA GLY A 19 0.87 19.32 -15.70
C GLY A 19 1.51 19.91 -14.44
N LEU A 20 2.07 21.11 -14.55
CA LEU A 20 2.42 21.94 -13.39
C LEU A 20 1.13 22.37 -12.67
N VAL A 21 0.67 21.55 -11.71
CA VAL A 21 -0.25 22.02 -10.67
C VAL A 21 0.55 22.91 -9.72
N ALA A 22 0.36 24.22 -9.86
CA ALA A 22 0.72 25.16 -8.83
C ALA A 22 -0.18 24.93 -7.61
N CYS A 23 0.40 24.77 -6.42
CA CYS A 23 -0.36 24.79 -5.18
C CYS A 23 -0.88 26.21 -4.93
N SER A 24 -2.10 26.52 -5.37
CA SER A 24 -2.85 27.63 -4.79
C SER A 24 -3.13 27.32 -3.32
N SER A 25 -2.67 28.22 -2.45
CA SER A 25 -3.07 28.24 -1.05
C SER A 25 -4.41 28.96 -0.94
N ASP A 26 -5.50 28.20 -0.88
CA ASP A 26 -6.84 28.72 -0.58
C ASP A 26 -7.14 28.53 0.91
N ASP A 27 -7.28 29.65 1.61
CA ASP A 27 -7.59 29.76 3.03
C ASP A 27 -9.11 29.58 3.27
N PRO A 28 -9.57 28.57 4.04
CA PRO A 28 -10.97 28.45 4.42
C PRO A 28 -11.26 29.30 5.66
N GLU A 29 -11.57 30.58 5.46
CA GLU A 29 -12.25 31.37 6.50
C GLU A 29 -13.71 30.86 6.67
N LYS A 30 -14.19 30.88 7.93
CA LYS A 30 -15.57 31.21 8.40
C LYS A 30 -16.46 30.12 9.03
N SER A 31 -16.91 30.42 10.25
CA SER A 31 -18.13 29.95 10.96
C SER A 31 -18.19 28.48 11.44
N GLY A 32 -18.68 28.15 12.64
CA GLY A 32 -19.17 28.96 13.77
C GLY A 32 -20.10 28.15 14.71
N GLY A 33 -20.08 28.41 16.03
CA GLY A 33 -20.88 27.74 17.09
C GLY A 33 -20.14 26.57 17.78
N ALA A 34 -19.89 26.52 19.10
CA ALA A 34 -20.78 26.55 20.28
C ALA A 34 -21.61 25.25 20.46
N ALA A 35 -21.81 24.65 21.66
CA ALA A 35 -21.16 24.70 22.98
C ALA A 35 -21.78 23.57 23.87
N SER A 36 -21.13 23.16 24.97
CA SER A 36 -21.71 22.37 26.11
C SER A 36 -22.16 20.91 25.83
N SER A 37 -22.34 19.97 26.79
CA SER A 37 -21.83 19.76 28.16
C SER A 37 -22.20 18.34 28.67
N SER A 38 -21.36 17.79 29.57
CA SER A 38 -21.65 16.87 30.70
C SER A 38 -22.41 15.52 30.55
N GLY A 39 -21.99 14.53 31.37
CA GLY A 39 -22.73 13.30 31.70
C GLY A 39 -21.97 12.00 31.43
N ASP A 40 -21.89 10.96 32.27
CA ASP A 40 -21.89 10.77 33.73
C ASP A 40 -21.75 9.23 33.97
N ALA A 41 -20.96 8.83 34.97
CA ALA A 41 -21.08 7.61 35.80
C ALA A 41 -21.19 6.15 35.24
N SER A 42 -20.15 5.36 35.55
CA SER A 42 -20.22 4.09 36.35
C SER A 42 -20.68 2.72 35.77
N SER A 43 -19.70 1.82 35.70
CA SER A 43 -19.64 0.48 36.35
C SER A 43 -20.73 -0.59 36.19
N SER A 44 -20.32 -1.80 35.79
CA SER A 44 -20.74 -3.08 36.42
C SER A 44 -19.79 -4.25 36.09
N SER A 45 -19.71 -5.22 37.01
CA SER A 45 -18.70 -6.30 37.06
C SER A 45 -19.22 -7.66 36.57
N GLY A 46 -18.33 -8.58 36.17
CA GLY A 46 -18.70 -9.98 35.86
C GLY A 46 -17.51 -10.95 35.82
N SER A 47 -17.64 -12.09 36.52
CA SER A 47 -16.61 -13.13 36.75
C SER A 47 -17.29 -14.52 36.87
N SER A 48 -16.65 -15.71 36.85
CA SER A 48 -15.22 -16.09 36.97
C SER A 48 -14.96 -17.47 36.31
N SER A 49 -13.68 -17.87 36.18
CA SER A 49 -13.21 -19.29 36.09
C SER A 49 -13.51 -20.05 34.78
N SER A 50 -12.74 -21.06 34.32
CA SER A 50 -11.47 -21.75 34.69
C SER A 50 -11.02 -22.58 33.44
N SER A 51 -9.74 -22.91 33.16
CA SER A 51 -8.97 -24.01 33.79
C SER A 51 -7.53 -24.16 33.23
N SER A 52 -6.55 -24.27 34.14
CA SER A 52 -5.34 -25.13 34.19
C SER A 52 -4.50 -25.59 32.96
N SER A 53 -3.19 -25.26 33.01
CA SER A 53 -1.99 -26.12 32.78
C SER A 53 -1.70 -26.71 31.36
N SER A 54 -0.46 -26.84 30.83
CA SER A 54 0.89 -26.98 31.44
C SER A 54 2.05 -26.57 30.49
N SER A 55 3.25 -26.26 31.03
CA SER A 55 4.64 -26.58 30.52
C SER A 55 5.02 -26.51 29.02
N SER A 56 6.21 -26.07 28.56
CA SER A 56 7.44 -25.53 29.21
C SER A 56 8.47 -25.05 28.16
N SER A 57 9.27 -24.05 28.54
CA SER A 57 10.69 -23.84 28.15
C SER A 57 11.14 -23.36 26.74
N SER A 58 12.04 -22.36 26.80
CA SER A 58 13.20 -22.10 25.92
C SER A 58 12.99 -21.49 24.53
N GLY A 59 13.41 -20.23 24.37
CA GLY A 59 13.51 -19.58 23.05
C GLY A 59 13.71 -18.07 23.09
N GLY A 60 14.63 -17.56 23.92
CA GLY A 60 14.94 -16.13 23.92
C GLY A 60 15.73 -15.71 22.68
N SER A 61 15.29 -14.65 22.01
CA SER A 61 16.10 -13.89 21.05
C SER A 61 15.86 -12.40 21.30
N SER A 62 16.88 -11.74 21.86
CA SER A 62 16.81 -10.35 22.30
C SER A 62 16.70 -9.39 21.12
N SER A 63 15.74 -8.47 21.18
CA SER A 63 15.69 -7.29 20.30
C SER A 63 16.91 -6.40 20.54
N SER A 64 17.98 -6.54 19.73
CA SER A 64 19.14 -5.64 19.71
C SER A 64 20.03 -5.88 18.49
N SER A 65 19.74 -5.20 17.39
CA SER A 65 20.74 -4.93 16.35
C SER A 65 20.41 -3.66 15.57
N SER A 66 20.79 -2.54 16.19
CA SER A 66 21.05 -1.26 15.52
C SER A 66 22.21 -1.43 14.52
N SER A 67 21.93 -1.99 13.35
CA SER A 67 22.91 -2.15 12.26
C SER A 67 22.86 -0.96 11.32
N SER A 68 23.47 0.15 11.76
CA SER A 68 23.86 1.24 10.87
C SER A 68 24.78 0.71 9.76
N GLY A 69 24.34 0.76 8.50
CA GLY A 69 25.18 0.49 7.33
C GLY A 69 25.14 -0.92 6.73
N GLY A 70 24.39 -1.86 7.31
CA GLY A 70 24.13 -3.17 6.67
C GLY A 70 22.94 -3.09 5.73
N GLY A 71 23.13 -3.37 4.42
CA GLY A 71 22.04 -3.37 3.45
C GLY A 71 20.91 -4.33 3.87
N LYS A 72 19.73 -3.78 4.15
CA LYS A 72 18.53 -4.57 4.45
C LYS A 72 18.25 -5.53 3.28
N THR A 73 17.75 -6.72 3.58
CA THR A 73 17.39 -7.74 2.57
C THR A 73 15.91 -8.10 2.70
N ASN A 74 15.35 -8.73 1.68
CA ASN A 74 13.95 -9.16 1.68
C ASN A 74 13.63 -10.09 2.87
N ALA A 75 14.59 -10.95 3.26
CA ALA A 75 14.48 -11.79 4.45
C ALA A 75 14.51 -10.98 5.75
N THR A 76 15.28 -9.89 5.79
CA THR A 76 15.26 -8.93 6.92
C THR A 76 13.90 -8.24 7.03
N CYS A 77 13.31 -7.83 5.91
CA CYS A 77 12.01 -7.16 5.89
C CYS A 77 10.86 -8.11 6.24
N ALA A 78 10.89 -9.36 5.74
CA ALA A 78 9.89 -10.38 6.08
C ALA A 78 9.89 -10.78 7.57
N ALA A 79 10.97 -10.49 8.31
CA ALA A 79 11.06 -10.71 9.75
C ALA A 79 10.42 -9.58 10.59
N GLU A 80 10.04 -8.46 9.98
CA GLU A 80 9.33 -7.36 10.65
C GLU A 80 7.92 -7.82 11.06
N THR A 81 7.57 -7.66 12.33
CA THR A 81 6.29 -8.16 12.89
C THR A 81 5.08 -7.30 12.53
N SER A 82 5.29 -6.08 12.03
CA SER A 82 4.23 -5.18 11.58
C SER A 82 4.15 -5.14 10.06
N PRO A 83 2.96 -5.28 9.45
CA PRO A 83 2.80 -5.16 8.00
C PRO A 83 3.34 -3.84 7.44
N LEU A 84 3.16 -2.74 8.18
CA LEU A 84 3.65 -1.43 7.80
C LEU A 84 5.18 -1.34 7.87
N ALA A 85 5.79 -1.90 8.92
CA ALA A 85 7.24 -1.93 9.06
C ALA A 85 7.91 -2.79 7.97
N CYS A 86 7.33 -3.95 7.65
CA CYS A 86 7.78 -4.79 6.55
C CYS A 86 7.69 -4.06 5.20
N TYR A 87 6.56 -3.41 4.91
CA TYR A 87 6.35 -2.67 3.67
C TYR A 87 7.34 -1.49 3.53
N THR A 88 7.53 -0.70 4.60
CA THR A 88 8.53 0.38 4.62
C THR A 88 9.96 -0.15 4.45
N CYS A 89 10.28 -1.30 5.05
CA CYS A 89 11.56 -1.98 4.83
C CYS A 89 11.73 -2.39 3.36
N CYS A 90 10.71 -3.01 2.74
CA CYS A 90 10.75 -3.40 1.33
C CYS A 90 10.92 -2.19 0.39
N GLN A 91 10.32 -1.04 0.69
CA GLN A 91 10.54 0.20 -0.06
C GLN A 91 11.98 0.74 0.09
N ASP A 92 12.57 0.68 1.29
CA ASP A 92 13.97 1.11 1.50
C ASP A 92 14.98 0.15 0.85
N VAL A 93 14.68 -1.15 0.76
CA VAL A 93 15.49 -2.12 0.00
C VAL A 93 15.36 -1.89 -1.51
N HIS A 94 14.14 -1.72 -2.02
CA HIS A 94 13.85 -1.62 -3.46
C HIS A 94 13.40 -0.22 -3.88
N LYS A 95 14.28 0.77 -3.66
CA LYS A 95 13.98 2.20 -3.87
C LYS A 95 13.50 2.58 -5.28
N LYS A 96 13.79 1.75 -6.29
CA LYS A 96 13.29 1.90 -7.67
C LYS A 96 12.01 1.09 -7.92
N GLY A 97 11.98 -0.17 -7.48
CA GLY A 97 10.88 -1.09 -7.71
C GLY A 97 9.59 -0.67 -7.00
N GLY A 98 9.70 -0.17 -5.77
CA GLY A 98 8.57 0.29 -4.96
C GLY A 98 7.72 1.35 -5.65
N PRO A 99 8.29 2.53 -5.98
CA PRO A 99 7.55 3.60 -6.67
C PRO A 99 6.93 3.17 -8.01
N VAL A 100 7.59 2.28 -8.76
CA VAL A 100 7.10 1.76 -10.05
C VAL A 100 5.91 0.83 -9.86
N HIS A 101 5.98 -0.09 -8.90
CA HIS A 101 4.87 -0.95 -8.53
C HIS A 101 3.68 -0.14 -7.99
N ASP A 102 3.95 0.83 -7.11
CA ASP A 102 2.90 1.60 -6.44
C ASP A 102 2.21 2.59 -7.40
N ALA A 103 2.94 3.15 -8.37
CA ALA A 103 2.36 3.89 -9.48
C ALA A 103 1.43 3.02 -10.34
N ALA A 104 1.82 1.77 -10.64
CA ALA A 104 1.00 0.82 -11.38
C ALA A 104 -0.22 0.32 -10.59
N MET A 105 -0.10 0.17 -9.26
CA MET A 105 -1.23 -0.08 -8.35
C MET A 105 -2.26 1.04 -8.44
N VAL A 106 -1.86 2.31 -8.29
CA VAL A 106 -2.78 3.45 -8.39
C VAL A 106 -3.38 3.55 -9.79
N GLY A 107 -2.60 3.33 -10.85
CA GLY A 107 -3.12 3.25 -12.22
C GLY A 107 -4.19 2.16 -12.40
N CYS A 108 -4.07 1.03 -11.71
CA CYS A 108 -5.13 0.02 -11.70
C CYS A 108 -6.40 0.46 -10.95
N PHE A 109 -6.26 1.15 -9.81
CA PHE A 109 -7.41 1.64 -9.04
C PHE A 109 -8.18 2.77 -9.76
N CYS A 110 -7.49 3.58 -10.56
CA CYS A 110 -7.98 4.83 -11.14
C CYS A 110 -8.28 4.75 -12.65
N ASP A 111 -7.36 4.17 -13.45
CA ASP A 111 -7.34 4.30 -14.92
C ASP A 111 -7.52 2.95 -15.66
N GLY A 112 -7.62 1.84 -14.92
CA GLY A 112 -7.69 0.48 -15.47
C GLY A 112 -9.05 0.08 -16.07
N ALA A 113 -9.10 -1.12 -16.66
CA ALA A 113 -10.28 -1.70 -17.32
C ALA A 113 -11.52 -1.86 -16.41
N GLY A 114 -11.35 -1.72 -15.10
CA GLY A 114 -12.37 -1.11 -14.26
C GLY A 114 -11.71 0.02 -13.50
N ALA A 115 -12.28 1.22 -13.56
CA ALA A 115 -11.97 2.32 -12.67
C ALA A 115 -12.55 2.02 -11.27
N LYS A 116 -12.15 0.87 -10.70
CA LYS A 116 -12.85 0.11 -9.66
C LYS A 116 -13.16 0.96 -8.43
N CYS A 117 -12.21 1.83 -8.09
CA CYS A 117 -12.32 2.75 -6.96
C CYS A 117 -12.27 4.22 -7.38
N ALA A 118 -12.27 4.53 -8.68
CA ALA A 118 -12.19 5.91 -9.14
C ALA A 118 -13.39 6.74 -8.66
N GLY A 119 -14.59 6.17 -8.52
CA GLY A 119 -15.72 6.84 -7.87
C GLY A 119 -15.42 7.27 -6.42
N PRO A 120 -15.28 6.32 -5.46
CA PRO A 120 -15.06 6.66 -4.05
C PRO A 120 -13.68 7.26 -3.74
N CYS A 121 -12.68 7.08 -4.61
CA CYS A 121 -11.30 7.56 -4.39
C CYS A 121 -10.86 8.69 -5.35
N ALA A 122 -11.71 9.21 -6.26
CA ALA A 122 -11.34 10.19 -7.29
C ALA A 122 -10.51 11.34 -6.72
N ALA A 123 -11.14 12.17 -5.88
CA ALA A 123 -10.55 13.39 -5.35
C ALA A 123 -9.32 13.13 -4.45
N SER A 124 -9.17 11.92 -3.90
CA SER A 124 -8.13 11.60 -2.92
C SER A 124 -6.95 10.88 -3.55
N LEU A 125 -7.17 9.67 -4.06
CA LEU A 125 -6.10 8.83 -4.58
C LEU A 125 -5.80 9.12 -6.05
N CYS A 126 -6.83 9.32 -6.87
CA CYS A 126 -6.63 9.48 -8.32
C CYS A 126 -6.15 10.89 -8.69
N THR A 127 -6.71 11.93 -8.04
CA THR A 127 -6.26 13.32 -8.21
C THR A 127 -5.01 13.62 -7.38
N ASN A 128 -5.02 13.32 -6.07
CA ASN A 128 -3.98 13.79 -5.14
C ASN A 128 -2.98 12.71 -4.67
N ARG A 129 -3.10 11.45 -5.12
CA ARG A 129 -2.27 10.30 -4.68
C ARG A 129 -2.30 10.04 -3.16
N VAL A 130 -3.34 10.51 -2.46
CA VAL A 130 -3.51 10.34 -1.00
C VAL A 130 -4.32 9.07 -0.70
N PHE A 131 -3.71 8.16 0.06
CA PHE A 131 -4.35 6.97 0.61
C PHE A 131 -5.11 7.27 1.92
N GLY A 132 -6.02 6.38 2.33
CA GLY A 132 -6.67 6.44 3.65
C GLY A 132 -7.94 7.30 3.74
N GLN A 133 -8.29 8.04 2.68
CA GLN A 133 -9.35 9.05 2.71
C GLN A 133 -10.76 8.45 2.58
N GLY A 134 -11.47 8.36 3.71
CA GLY A 134 -12.87 7.94 3.78
C GLY A 134 -13.08 6.43 3.70
N LYS A 135 -14.03 5.93 4.49
CA LYS A 135 -14.29 4.48 4.62
C LYS A 135 -14.57 3.80 3.27
N ALA A 136 -15.41 4.41 2.42
CA ALA A 136 -15.80 3.84 1.13
C ALA A 136 -14.61 3.70 0.14
N CYS A 137 -13.63 4.60 0.19
CA CYS A 137 -12.41 4.45 -0.60
C CYS A 137 -11.56 3.29 -0.05
N ASN A 138 -11.32 3.25 1.27
CA ASN A 138 -10.52 2.21 1.90
C ASN A 138 -11.14 0.81 1.71
N ASP A 139 -12.46 0.65 1.89
CA ASP A 139 -13.18 -0.60 1.63
C ASP A 139 -12.99 -1.05 0.17
N CYS A 140 -13.05 -0.12 -0.79
CA CYS A 140 -12.85 -0.42 -2.20
C CYS A 140 -11.41 -0.81 -2.52
N LEU A 141 -10.43 -0.07 -1.96
CA LEU A 141 -9.01 -0.35 -2.15
C LEU A 141 -8.65 -1.72 -1.61
N ASP A 142 -9.13 -2.10 -0.43
CA ASP A 142 -8.88 -3.43 0.15
C ASP A 142 -9.48 -4.55 -0.71
N ALA A 143 -10.76 -4.41 -1.09
CA ALA A 143 -11.46 -5.38 -1.94
C ALA A 143 -10.81 -5.58 -3.33
N ASN A 144 -10.19 -4.54 -3.90
CA ASN A 144 -9.51 -4.61 -5.20
C ASN A 144 -7.99 -4.79 -5.11
N ARG A 145 -7.40 -4.70 -3.91
CA ARG A 145 -5.94 -4.83 -3.67
C ARG A 145 -5.31 -6.08 -4.30
N PRO A 146 -5.84 -7.31 -4.13
CA PRO A 146 -5.21 -8.49 -4.72
C PRO A 146 -5.24 -8.49 -6.25
N ALA A 147 -6.33 -8.00 -6.85
CA ALA A 147 -6.44 -7.87 -8.30
C ALA A 147 -5.45 -6.81 -8.84
N CYS A 148 -5.45 -5.62 -8.25
CA CYS A 148 -4.56 -4.55 -8.68
C CYS A 148 -3.08 -4.83 -8.43
N ARG A 149 -2.74 -5.55 -7.37
CA ARG A 149 -1.37 -6.05 -7.14
C ARG A 149 -0.92 -6.98 -8.25
N THR A 150 -1.79 -7.91 -8.66
CA THR A 150 -1.50 -8.84 -9.76
C THR A 150 -1.31 -8.10 -11.08
N VAL A 151 -2.10 -7.06 -11.35
CA VAL A 151 -1.96 -6.19 -12.52
C VAL A 151 -0.66 -5.37 -12.46
N ALA A 152 -0.35 -4.76 -11.32
CA ALA A 152 0.84 -3.95 -11.11
C ALA A 152 2.13 -4.77 -11.31
N ALA A 153 2.23 -5.93 -10.67
CA ALA A 153 3.35 -6.86 -10.83
C ALA A 153 3.51 -7.38 -12.27
N ASN A 154 2.40 -7.49 -13.03
CA ASN A 154 2.42 -7.91 -14.43
C ASN A 154 2.58 -6.79 -15.46
N SER A 155 2.54 -5.53 -15.03
CA SER A 155 2.65 -4.36 -15.90
C SER A 155 3.97 -4.33 -16.67
N ALA A 156 3.95 -3.76 -17.87
CA ALA A 156 5.16 -3.62 -18.69
C ALA A 156 6.25 -2.81 -17.96
N THR A 157 5.86 -1.77 -17.23
CA THR A 157 6.76 -0.93 -16.43
C THR A 157 7.42 -1.72 -15.30
N CYS A 158 6.67 -2.52 -14.54
CA CYS A 158 7.24 -3.36 -13.50
C CYS A 158 8.16 -4.45 -14.09
N LYS A 159 7.79 -5.05 -15.24
CA LYS A 159 8.64 -6.04 -15.91
C LYS A 159 9.91 -5.47 -16.54
N ALA A 160 9.94 -4.18 -16.84
CA ALA A 160 11.13 -3.49 -17.33
C ALA A 160 12.10 -3.09 -16.20
N GLU A 161 11.62 -2.99 -14.97
CA GLU A 161 12.40 -2.53 -13.81
C GLU A 161 12.86 -3.70 -12.93
N ALA A 162 14.17 -3.93 -12.91
CA ALA A 162 14.80 -5.09 -12.26
C ALA A 162 14.50 -5.18 -10.74
N ASP A 163 14.27 -4.04 -10.07
CA ASP A 163 13.89 -3.97 -8.65
C ASP A 163 12.40 -4.26 -8.39
N CYS A 164 11.53 -4.23 -9.40
CA CYS A 164 10.08 -4.36 -9.17
C CYS A 164 9.66 -5.80 -8.81
N ALA A 165 10.20 -6.80 -9.50
CA ALA A 165 9.95 -8.21 -9.18
C ALA A 165 10.40 -8.60 -7.74
N PRO A 166 11.63 -8.28 -7.28
CA PRO A 166 12.02 -8.58 -5.91
C PRO A 166 11.29 -7.70 -4.87
N TYR A 167 10.87 -6.47 -5.20
CA TYR A 167 9.94 -5.70 -4.35
C TYR A 167 8.62 -6.42 -4.12
N VAL A 168 7.97 -6.91 -5.19
CA VAL A 168 6.71 -7.66 -5.08
C VAL A 168 6.89 -8.89 -4.19
N ALA A 169 7.98 -9.64 -4.38
CA ALA A 169 8.31 -10.80 -3.55
C ALA A 169 8.60 -10.42 -2.08
N CYS A 170 9.25 -9.29 -1.83
CA CYS A 170 9.47 -8.76 -0.48
C CYS A 170 8.12 -8.47 0.22
N VAL A 171 7.21 -7.77 -0.47
CA VAL A 171 5.88 -7.43 0.06
C VAL A 171 4.98 -8.67 0.19
N ASP A 172 5.19 -9.74 -0.58
CA ASP A 172 4.46 -11.01 -0.45
C ASP A 172 4.92 -11.83 0.77
N ALA A 173 6.15 -11.60 1.23
CA ALA A 173 6.67 -12.20 2.45
C ALA A 173 6.28 -11.42 3.73
N CYS A 174 5.64 -10.25 3.62
CA CYS A 174 5.19 -9.48 4.77
C CYS A 174 4.01 -10.16 5.52
N PRO A 175 3.94 -10.05 6.85
CA PRO A 175 2.75 -10.48 7.59
C PRO A 175 1.52 -9.72 7.12
N THR A 176 0.37 -10.38 7.12
CA THR A 176 -0.91 -9.83 6.61
C THR A 176 -1.92 -9.48 7.70
N LYS A 177 -1.55 -9.65 8.97
CA LYS A 177 -2.37 -9.43 10.18
C LYS A 177 -1.48 -8.96 11.32
#